data_AF-A0A2W6UKU3-F1
#
_entry.id   AF-A0A2W6UKU3-F1
#
_cell.length_a   1.000
_cell.length_b   1.000
_cell.length_c   1.000
_cell.angle_alpha   90.00
_cell.angle_beta   90.00
_cell.angle_gamma   90.00
#
_symmetry.space_group_name_H-M   'P 1'
#
loop_
_entity.id
_entity.type
_entity.pdbx_description
1 polymer ?
#
loop_
_entity_poly.entity_id
_entity_poly.type
_entity_poly.pdbx_seq_one_letter_code
_entity_poly.pdbx_strand_id
1 'polypeptide(L)'
;MKKPDLKKELENLVNLPQNHTYLLAVSGGVDSMVLAHLFNQLRDSGFEFQVAHINYHLRGEDSNLDQKVVYEFCKSNHIKLHVYDVSEKDQKPQNSIQLWARELRYSFFKKIQQKENLEFLVTAHHLNDQLETFIINLSKAAGINGLSGIPSNENNILRPLLHFTKEEIYEYAKENN
;
A
#
# COMPACT_ATOMS: atom_id res chain seq x y z
N MET A 1 -17.39 14.33 -8.14
CA MET A 1 -16.10 13.84 -7.61
C MET A 1 -15.62 12.68 -8.44
N LYS A 2 -14.30 12.53 -8.63
CA LYS A 2 -13.76 11.36 -9.35
C LYS A 2 -13.85 10.16 -8.41
N LYS A 3 -14.65 9.15 -8.78
CA LYS A 3 -14.62 7.86 -8.09
C LYS A 3 -13.33 7.14 -8.52
N PRO A 4 -12.59 6.50 -7.61
CA PRO A 4 -11.43 5.70 -7.98
C PRO A 4 -11.86 4.55 -8.89
N ASP A 5 -11.56 4.65 -10.17
CA ASP A 5 -11.68 3.54 -11.12
C ASP A 5 -10.35 2.79 -11.14
N LEU A 6 -10.20 1.88 -10.18
CA LEU A 6 -8.94 1.14 -10.00
C LEU A 6 -8.54 0.37 -11.26
N LYS A 7 -9.51 -0.19 -12.00
CA LYS A 7 -9.21 -0.95 -13.22
C LYS A 7 -8.53 -0.06 -14.25
N LYS A 8 -9.10 1.11 -14.50
CA LYS A 8 -8.51 2.10 -15.42
C LYS A 8 -7.14 2.58 -14.95
N GLU A 9 -6.95 2.80 -13.65
CA GLU A 9 -5.63 3.18 -13.13
C GLU A 9 -4.60 2.06 -13.34
N LEU A 10 -4.96 0.78 -13.14
CA LEU A 10 -4.07 -0.34 -13.40
C LEU A 10 -3.75 -0.50 -14.90
N GLU A 11 -4.72 -0.30 -15.79
CA GLU A 11 -4.51 -0.29 -17.25
C GLU A 11 -3.54 0.80 -17.71
N ASN A 12 -3.45 1.92 -16.99
CA ASN A 12 -2.47 2.98 -17.26
C ASN A 12 -1.06 2.63 -16.75
N LEU A 13 -0.94 1.70 -15.81
CA LEU A 13 0.33 1.34 -15.17
C LEU A 13 0.99 0.10 -15.77
N VAL A 14 0.20 -0.87 -16.22
CA VAL A 14 0.66 -2.16 -16.76
C VAL A 14 -0.25 -2.66 -17.88
N ASN A 15 0.31 -3.41 -18.83
CA ASN A 15 -0.47 -4.04 -19.90
C ASN A 15 -1.20 -5.27 -19.37
N LEU A 16 -2.46 -5.47 -19.77
CA LEU A 16 -3.26 -6.64 -19.37
C LEU A 16 -3.24 -6.89 -17.85
N PRO A 17 -3.67 -5.91 -17.02
CA PRO A 17 -3.51 -5.96 -15.57
C PRO A 17 -4.11 -7.20 -14.90
N GLN A 18 -5.15 -7.79 -15.49
CA GLN A 18 -5.77 -9.03 -15.00
C GLN A 18 -4.88 -10.28 -15.11
N ASN A 19 -3.82 -10.25 -15.94
CA ASN A 19 -2.90 -11.38 -16.12
C ASN A 19 -1.75 -11.40 -15.10
N HIS A 20 -1.69 -10.40 -14.21
CA HIS A 20 -0.64 -10.26 -13.22
C HIS A 20 -1.15 -10.61 -11.81
N THR A 21 -0.21 -10.92 -10.93
CA THR A 21 -0.48 -11.26 -9.52
C THR A 21 0.04 -10.16 -8.59
N TYR A 22 -0.74 -9.84 -7.56
CA TYR A 22 -0.49 -8.66 -6.74
C TYR A 22 -0.32 -8.99 -5.25
N LEU A 23 0.63 -8.31 -4.61
CA LEU A 23 0.73 -8.20 -3.16
C LEU A 23 0.31 -6.80 -2.74
N LEU A 24 -0.77 -6.66 -1.96
CA LEU A 24 -1.21 -5.38 -1.45
C LEU A 24 -0.57 -5.10 -0.09
N ALA A 25 0.09 -3.94 0.06
CA ALA A 25 0.58 -3.47 1.35
C ALA A 25 -0.55 -2.77 2.12
N VAL A 26 -1.11 -3.45 3.12
CA VAL A 26 -2.27 -2.97 3.87
C VAL A 26 -1.90 -2.68 5.34
N SER A 27 -1.94 -1.41 5.74
CA SER A 27 -1.57 -0.97 7.09
C SER A 27 -2.74 -1.00 8.07
N GLY A 28 -3.98 -1.12 7.61
CA GLY A 28 -5.20 -0.97 8.41
C GLY A 28 -5.77 0.45 8.39
N GLY A 29 -4.98 1.44 7.96
CA GLY A 29 -5.46 2.80 7.72
C GLY A 29 -6.34 2.91 6.47
N VAL A 30 -7.16 3.97 6.43
CA VAL A 30 -8.18 4.21 5.39
C VAL A 30 -7.63 4.07 3.96
N ASP A 31 -6.48 4.66 3.65
CA ASP A 31 -5.94 4.65 2.29
C ASP A 31 -5.68 3.22 1.80
N SER A 32 -5.11 2.41 2.69
CA SER A 32 -4.76 1.03 2.40
C SER A 32 -5.97 0.09 2.41
N MET A 33 -6.97 0.37 3.23
CA MET A 33 -8.23 -0.37 3.25
C MET A 33 -9.07 -0.07 2.01
N VAL A 34 -9.10 1.19 1.54
CA VAL A 34 -9.73 1.56 0.28
C VAL A 34 -9.05 0.86 -0.90
N LEU A 35 -7.71 0.83 -0.94
CA LEU A 35 -6.98 0.07 -1.95
C LEU A 35 -7.39 -1.42 -1.95
N ALA A 36 -7.42 -2.05 -0.77
CA ALA A 36 -7.80 -3.46 -0.63
C ALA A 36 -9.26 -3.71 -1.05
N HIS A 37 -10.17 -2.81 -0.68
CA HIS A 37 -11.57 -2.86 -1.08
C HIS A 37 -11.73 -2.75 -2.60
N LEU A 38 -11.06 -1.79 -3.24
CA LEU A 38 -11.09 -1.61 -4.69
C LEU A 38 -10.57 -2.86 -5.43
N PHE A 39 -9.47 -3.47 -4.96
CA PHE A 39 -8.98 -4.73 -5.52
C PHE A 39 -9.98 -5.87 -5.34
N ASN A 40 -10.66 -5.93 -4.19
CA ASN A 40 -11.69 -6.94 -3.93
C ASN A 40 -12.87 -6.83 -4.91
N GLN A 41 -13.27 -5.62 -5.30
CA GLN A 41 -14.30 -5.39 -6.31
C GLN A 41 -13.91 -5.90 -7.71
N LEU A 42 -12.61 -6.02 -8.00
CA LEU A 42 -12.10 -6.49 -9.29
C LEU A 42 -11.90 -8.01 -9.38
N ARG A 43 -12.14 -8.76 -8.29
CA ARG A 43 -11.91 -10.21 -8.25
C ARG A 43 -12.72 -10.97 -9.31
N ASP A 44 -13.97 -10.58 -9.52
CA ASP A 44 -14.84 -11.19 -10.53
C ASP A 44 -14.36 -10.91 -11.97
N SER A 45 -13.49 -9.92 -12.15
CA SER A 45 -12.81 -9.62 -13.42
C SER A 45 -11.48 -10.35 -13.59
N GLY A 46 -11.16 -11.32 -12.72
CA GLY A 46 -9.97 -12.18 -12.82
C GLY A 46 -8.73 -11.63 -12.11
N PHE A 47 -8.84 -10.60 -11.29
CA PHE A 47 -7.70 -10.06 -10.55
C PHE A 47 -7.34 -10.92 -9.35
N GLU A 48 -6.11 -11.43 -9.32
CA GLU A 48 -5.57 -12.24 -8.23
C GLU A 48 -4.65 -11.43 -7.32
N PHE A 49 -4.94 -11.41 -6.02
CA PHE A 49 -4.11 -10.70 -5.06
C PHE A 49 -4.05 -11.37 -3.69
N GLN A 50 -3.00 -11.04 -2.96
CA GLN A 50 -2.81 -11.38 -1.55
C GLN A 50 -2.52 -10.09 -0.76
N VAL A 51 -2.69 -10.13 0.56
CA VAL A 51 -2.48 -8.96 1.43
C VAL A 51 -1.29 -9.19 2.35
N ALA A 52 -0.45 -8.18 2.52
CA ALA A 52 0.61 -8.13 3.52
C ALA A 52 0.37 -7.00 4.52
N HIS A 53 0.41 -7.35 5.80
CA HIS A 53 0.31 -6.42 6.92
C HIS A 53 1.55 -6.54 7.81
N ILE A 54 1.98 -5.43 8.40
CA ILE A 54 3.06 -5.40 9.38
C ILE A 54 2.61 -4.61 10.59
N ASN A 55 2.62 -5.27 11.75
CA ASN A 55 2.33 -4.63 13.02
C ASN A 55 3.64 -4.30 13.73
N TYR A 56 3.95 -3.01 13.83
CA TYR A 56 5.18 -2.51 14.48
C TYR A 56 5.03 -2.27 15.98
N HIS A 57 3.81 -2.40 16.53
CA HIS A 57 3.48 -2.07 17.93
C HIS A 57 3.88 -0.66 18.37
N LEU A 58 3.97 0.30 17.44
CA LEU A 58 4.40 1.68 17.74
C LEU A 58 3.30 2.53 18.36
N ARG A 59 2.03 2.14 18.20
CA ARG A 59 0.86 2.86 18.74
C ARG A 59 0.07 2.06 19.79
N GLY A 60 0.67 1.01 20.36
CA GLY A 60 -0.01 0.15 21.33
C GLY A 60 -1.30 -0.43 20.76
N GLU A 61 -2.41 -0.24 21.48
CA GLU A 61 -3.74 -0.79 21.12
C GLU A 61 -4.22 -0.39 19.72
N ASP A 62 -3.91 0.83 19.24
CA ASP A 62 -4.30 1.24 17.90
C ASP A 62 -3.69 0.34 16.81
N SER A 63 -2.45 -0.13 17.02
CA SER A 63 -1.81 -1.07 16.08
C SER A 63 -2.50 -2.44 16.08
N ASN A 64 -3.02 -2.88 17.24
CA ASN A 64 -3.80 -4.11 17.34
C ASN A 64 -5.16 -3.97 16.66
N LEU A 65 -5.80 -2.81 16.77
CA LEU A 65 -7.05 -2.50 16.08
C LEU A 65 -6.85 -2.47 14.57
N ASP A 66 -5.80 -1.82 14.08
CA ASP A 66 -5.45 -1.81 12.65
C ASP A 66 -5.26 -3.25 12.12
N GLN A 67 -4.47 -4.07 12.81
CA GLN A 67 -4.27 -5.47 12.43
C GLN A 67 -5.59 -6.25 12.42
N LYS A 68 -6.46 -6.04 13.42
CA LYS A 68 -7.77 -6.70 13.50
C LYS A 68 -8.66 -6.32 12.31
N VAL A 69 -8.68 -5.06 11.92
CA VAL A 69 -9.43 -4.59 10.74
C VAL A 69 -8.96 -5.31 9.48
N VAL A 70 -7.64 -5.39 9.25
CA VAL A 70 -7.09 -6.10 8.09
C VAL A 70 -7.41 -7.59 8.13
N TYR A 71 -7.29 -8.21 9.30
CA TYR A 71 -7.60 -9.62 9.49
C TYR A 71 -9.05 -9.94 9.17
N GLU A 72 -10.01 -9.19 9.73
CA GLU A 72 -11.44 -9.42 9.48
C GLU A 72 -11.82 -9.16 8.02
N PHE A 73 -11.24 -8.13 7.39
CA PHE A 73 -11.42 -7.88 5.96
C PHE A 73 -10.94 -9.06 5.11
N CYS A 74 -9.73 -9.55 5.36
CA CYS A 74 -9.18 -10.66 4.58
C CYS A 74 -9.95 -11.96 4.83
N LYS A 75 -10.32 -12.23 6.09
CA LYS A 75 -11.08 -13.41 6.47
C LYS A 75 -12.46 -13.44 5.83
N SER A 76 -13.21 -12.34 5.89
CA SER A 76 -14.56 -12.25 5.31
C SER A 76 -14.58 -12.40 3.79
N ASN A 77 -13.53 -11.90 3.11
CA ASN A 77 -13.41 -11.94 1.66
C ASN A 77 -12.59 -13.14 1.12
N HIS A 78 -12.16 -14.05 2.00
CA HIS A 78 -11.34 -15.22 1.65
C HIS A 78 -10.03 -14.85 0.94
N ILE A 79 -9.40 -13.76 1.38
CA ILE A 79 -8.13 -13.25 0.85
C ILE A 79 -6.99 -13.80 1.72
N LYS A 80 -5.94 -14.31 1.07
CA LYS A 80 -4.74 -14.77 1.77
C LYS A 80 -4.00 -13.59 2.40
N LEU A 81 -3.87 -13.62 3.72
CA LEU A 81 -3.22 -12.60 4.54
C LEU A 81 -1.86 -13.09 5.05
N HIS A 82 -0.83 -12.26 4.87
CA HIS A 82 0.49 -12.42 5.46
C HIS A 82 0.69 -11.34 6.52
N VAL A 83 0.95 -11.75 7.76
CA VAL A 83 1.21 -10.81 8.86
C VAL A 83 2.65 -10.98 9.30
N TYR A 84 3.35 -9.85 9.41
CA TYR A 84 4.61 -9.77 10.15
C TYR A 84 4.36 -9.02 11.46
N ASP A 85 4.53 -9.73 12.56
CA ASP A 85 4.43 -9.17 13.91
C ASP A 85 5.84 -8.84 14.40
N VAL A 86 6.13 -7.55 14.55
CA VAL A 86 7.46 -7.08 14.97
C VAL A 86 7.65 -7.39 16.44
N SER A 87 8.80 -7.98 16.75
CA SER A 87 9.19 -8.39 18.09
C SER A 87 10.50 -7.75 18.52
N GLU A 88 10.91 -7.99 19.76
CA GLU A 88 12.22 -7.57 20.27
C GLU A 88 13.40 -8.11 19.45
N LYS A 89 13.21 -9.24 18.75
CA LYS A 89 14.24 -9.87 17.90
C LYS A 89 14.56 -9.04 16.66
N ASP A 90 13.67 -8.15 16.25
CA ASP A 90 13.86 -7.27 15.09
C ASP A 90 14.73 -6.05 15.39
N GLN A 91 15.24 -5.95 16.63
CA GLN A 91 16.24 -4.96 17.08
C GLN A 91 15.89 -3.53 16.70
N LYS A 92 14.68 -3.08 17.09
CA LYS A 92 14.20 -1.72 16.83
C LYS A 92 15.24 -0.68 17.30
N PRO A 93 15.76 0.18 16.41
CA PRO A 93 16.77 1.15 16.79
C PRO A 93 16.17 2.31 17.58
N GLN A 94 17.01 3.00 18.37
CA GLN A 94 16.60 4.23 19.06
C GLN A 94 16.43 5.40 18.09
N ASN A 95 17.29 5.48 17.06
CA ASN A 95 17.27 6.49 16.02
C ASN A 95 16.87 5.86 14.67
N SER A 96 16.40 6.66 13.72
CA SER A 96 16.09 6.22 12.34
C SER A 96 15.01 5.12 12.24
N ILE A 97 14.02 5.14 13.16
CA ILE A 97 12.90 4.18 13.19
C ILE A 97 12.19 4.09 11.83
N GLN A 98 12.03 5.22 11.13
CA GLN A 98 11.39 5.25 9.80
C GLN A 98 12.16 4.45 8.75
N LEU A 99 13.49 4.56 8.74
CA LEU A 99 14.35 3.82 7.79
C LEU A 99 14.32 2.33 8.11
N TRP A 100 14.50 1.95 9.38
CA TRP A 100 14.41 0.56 9.82
C TRP A 100 13.05 -0.06 9.49
N ALA A 101 11.95 0.66 9.76
CA ALA A 101 10.61 0.19 9.44
C ALA A 101 10.43 0.01 7.92
N ARG A 102 10.97 0.92 7.10
CA ARG A 102 10.96 0.80 5.65
C ARG A 102 11.75 -0.43 5.18
N GLU A 103 12.95 -0.65 5.69
CA GLU A 103 13.79 -1.80 5.30
C GLU A 103 13.15 -3.14 5.68
N LEU A 104 12.65 -3.24 6.91
CA LEU A 104 11.91 -4.42 7.39
C LEU A 104 10.70 -4.69 6.49
N ARG A 105 9.95 -3.64 6.14
CA ARG A 105 8.78 -3.72 5.27
C ARG A 105 9.09 -4.32 3.91
N TYR A 106 10.05 -3.73 3.20
CA TYR A 106 10.38 -4.17 1.86
C TYR A 106 11.07 -5.55 1.85
N SER A 107 11.82 -5.87 2.90
CA SER A 107 12.37 -7.23 3.09
C SER A 107 11.26 -8.27 3.25
N PHE A 108 10.26 -7.99 4.08
CA PHE A 108 9.10 -8.86 4.27
C PHE A 108 8.29 -9.03 2.98
N PHE A 109 7.96 -7.93 2.29
CA PHE A 109 7.20 -7.98 1.05
C PHE A 109 7.91 -8.78 -0.03
N LYS A 110 9.23 -8.55 -0.20
CA LYS A 110 10.02 -9.29 -1.19
C LYS A 110 10.04 -10.80 -0.92
N LYS A 111 10.12 -11.22 0.36
CA LYS A 111 10.04 -12.64 0.74
C LYS A 111 8.70 -13.26 0.33
N ILE A 112 7.59 -12.55 0.52
CA ILE A 112 6.26 -13.02 0.11
C ILE A 112 6.18 -13.12 -1.41
N GLN A 113 6.57 -12.05 -2.12
CA GLN A 113 6.53 -12.04 -3.58
C GLN A 113 7.30 -13.22 -4.19
N GLN A 114 8.49 -13.52 -3.66
CA GLN A 114 9.28 -14.68 -4.09
C GLN A 114 8.63 -16.02 -3.76
N LYS A 115 8.10 -16.17 -2.53
CA LYS A 115 7.49 -17.42 -2.07
C LYS A 115 6.19 -17.75 -2.81
N GLU A 116 5.39 -16.73 -3.08
CA GLU A 116 4.02 -16.84 -3.61
C GLU A 116 3.94 -16.53 -5.12
N ASN A 117 5.09 -16.21 -5.75
CA ASN A 117 5.19 -15.80 -7.15
C ASN A 117 4.27 -14.61 -7.49
N LEU A 118 4.32 -13.57 -6.67
CA LEU A 118 3.54 -12.33 -6.86
C LEU A 118 4.37 -11.28 -7.58
N GLU A 119 3.92 -10.86 -8.76
CA GLU A 119 4.69 -9.99 -9.64
C GLU A 119 4.81 -8.56 -9.12
N PHE A 120 3.69 -7.96 -8.71
CA PHE A 120 3.64 -6.55 -8.32
C PHE A 120 3.36 -6.37 -6.83
N LEU A 121 4.07 -5.42 -6.22
CA LEU A 121 3.71 -4.86 -4.92
C LEU A 121 2.83 -3.63 -5.19
N VAL A 122 1.69 -3.51 -4.51
CA VAL A 122 0.80 -2.37 -4.65
C VAL A 122 0.70 -1.63 -3.31
N THR A 123 0.84 -0.31 -3.36
CA THR A 123 0.79 0.55 -2.16
C THR A 123 -0.21 1.67 -2.35
N ALA A 124 -0.82 2.10 -1.24
CA ALA A 124 -1.87 3.11 -1.24
C ALA A 124 -1.35 4.56 -1.18
N HIS A 125 -0.18 4.84 -1.78
CA HIS A 125 0.30 6.21 -1.86
C HIS A 125 -0.67 7.06 -2.70
N HIS A 126 -0.98 8.24 -2.20
CA HIS A 126 -1.97 9.17 -2.75
C HIS A 126 -1.36 10.55 -3.05
N LEU A 127 -2.14 11.47 -3.62
CA LEU A 127 -1.65 12.77 -4.08
C LEU A 127 -1.02 13.61 -2.96
N ASN A 128 -1.50 13.50 -1.72
CA ASN A 128 -0.92 14.22 -0.59
C ASN A 128 0.51 13.72 -0.26
N ASP A 129 0.81 12.42 -0.46
CA ASP A 129 2.17 11.86 -0.28
C ASP A 129 3.10 12.35 -1.38
N GLN A 130 2.55 12.47 -2.60
CA GLN A 130 3.25 13.05 -3.74
C GLN A 130 3.68 14.48 -3.45
N LEU A 131 2.76 15.28 -2.90
CA LEU A 131 3.01 16.67 -2.52
C LEU A 131 4.03 16.77 -1.38
N GLU A 132 3.92 15.93 -0.35
CA GLU A 132 4.89 15.89 0.75
C GLU A 132 6.30 15.58 0.24
N THR A 133 6.43 14.53 -0.59
CA THR A 133 7.70 14.14 -1.19
C THR A 133 8.28 15.27 -2.06
N PHE A 134 7.42 15.92 -2.85
CA PHE A 134 7.82 17.06 -3.68
C PHE A 134 8.35 18.23 -2.84
N ILE A 135 7.65 18.61 -1.76
CA ILE A 135 8.07 19.70 -0.86
C ILE A 135 9.40 19.37 -0.16
N ILE A 136 9.56 18.12 0.31
CA ILE A 136 10.83 17.65 0.91
C ILE A 136 11.96 17.80 -0.10
N ASN A 137 11.75 17.36 -1.34
CA ASN A 137 12.77 17.43 -2.39
C ASN A 137 13.09 18.88 -2.78
N LEU A 138 12.07 19.74 -2.86
CA LEU A 138 12.23 21.18 -3.09
C LEU A 138 13.06 21.84 -1.98
N SER A 139 12.78 21.52 -0.70
CA SER A 139 13.49 22.08 0.45
C SER A 139 14.97 21.70 0.51
N LYS A 140 15.34 20.56 -0.10
CA LYS A 140 16.73 20.10 -0.22
C LYS A 140 17.50 20.77 -1.36
N ALA A 141 16.93 21.81 -1.99
CA ALA A 141 17.47 22.49 -3.16
C ALA A 141 17.81 21.52 -4.31
N ALA A 142 17.05 20.44 -4.42
CA ALA A 142 17.22 19.51 -5.52
C ALA A 142 16.87 20.25 -6.82
N GLY A 143 17.77 20.22 -7.82
CA GLY A 143 17.51 20.86 -9.12
C GLY A 143 16.26 20.29 -9.81
N ILE A 144 15.92 20.78 -11.00
CA ILE A 144 14.71 20.35 -11.73
C ILE A 144 14.53 18.82 -11.86
N ASN A 145 15.63 18.05 -11.94
CA ASN A 145 15.60 16.58 -11.96
C ASN A 145 15.33 15.93 -10.60
N GLY A 146 15.56 16.66 -9.51
CA GLY A 146 15.27 16.24 -8.14
C GLY A 146 13.88 16.64 -7.65
N LEU A 147 13.13 17.41 -8.43
CA LEU A 147 11.72 17.75 -8.19
C LEU A 147 10.76 16.61 -8.56
N SER A 148 11.26 15.41 -8.85
CA SER A 148 10.43 14.23 -9.05
C SER A 148 9.70 13.89 -7.76
N GLY A 149 8.37 13.71 -7.83
CA GLY A 149 7.62 13.08 -6.76
C GLY A 149 7.80 11.55 -6.76
N ILE A 150 6.89 10.84 -6.13
CA ILE A 150 6.86 9.38 -6.11
C ILE A 150 6.47 8.88 -7.53
N PRO A 151 7.20 7.91 -8.12
CA PRO A 151 6.81 7.32 -9.38
C PRO A 151 5.59 6.40 -9.22
N SER A 152 4.66 6.42 -10.18
CA SER A 152 3.44 5.61 -10.12
C SER A 152 3.68 4.11 -10.38
N ASN A 153 4.68 3.78 -11.19
CA ASN A 153 5.20 2.44 -11.41
C ASN A 153 6.74 2.48 -11.44
N GLU A 154 7.37 1.81 -10.47
CA GLU A 154 8.83 1.66 -10.45
C GLU A 154 9.22 0.42 -9.66
N ASN A 155 10.18 -0.36 -10.14
CA ASN A 155 10.69 -1.56 -9.46
C ASN A 155 9.59 -2.58 -9.09
N ASN A 156 8.60 -2.75 -9.98
CA ASN A 156 7.40 -3.57 -9.77
C ASN A 156 6.56 -3.12 -8.55
N ILE A 157 6.62 -1.84 -8.21
CA ILE A 157 5.76 -1.21 -7.20
C ILE A 157 4.76 -0.30 -7.89
N LEU A 158 3.49 -0.64 -7.78
CA LEU A 158 2.37 0.11 -8.33
C LEU A 158 1.72 1.01 -7.26
N ARG A 159 1.35 2.22 -7.68
CA ARG A 159 0.69 3.23 -6.83
C ARG A 159 -0.54 3.79 -7.55
N PRO A 160 -1.61 2.98 -7.71
CA PRO A 160 -2.77 3.37 -8.49
C PRO A 160 -3.57 4.53 -7.87
N LEU A 161 -3.39 4.80 -6.57
CA LEU A 161 -4.10 5.88 -5.88
C LEU A 161 -3.39 7.24 -5.96
N LEU A 162 -2.25 7.33 -6.65
CA LEU A 162 -1.36 8.50 -6.58
C LEU A 162 -1.98 9.81 -7.11
N HIS A 163 -3.02 9.71 -7.94
CA HIS A 163 -3.73 10.85 -8.51
C HIS A 163 -4.97 11.29 -7.72
N PHE A 164 -5.31 10.58 -6.63
CA PHE A 164 -6.47 10.89 -5.80
C PHE A 164 -6.04 11.64 -4.55
N THR A 165 -6.82 12.64 -4.15
CA THR A 165 -6.58 13.32 -2.87
C THR A 165 -6.96 12.41 -1.71
N LYS A 166 -6.41 12.71 -0.54
CA LYS A 166 -6.81 12.05 0.71
C LYS A 166 -8.32 12.21 0.96
N GLU A 167 -8.88 13.39 0.67
CA GLU A 167 -10.31 13.67 0.81
C GLU A 167 -11.16 12.79 -0.10
N GLU A 168 -10.77 12.59 -1.36
CA GLU A 168 -11.46 11.68 -2.29
C GLU A 168 -11.46 10.24 -1.79
N ILE A 169 -10.34 9.78 -1.21
CA ILE A 169 -10.22 8.45 -0.60
C ILE A 169 -11.13 8.32 0.62
N TYR A 170 -11.17 9.33 1.50
CA TYR A 170 -12.08 9.34 2.66
C TYR A 170 -13.55 9.35 2.26
N GLU A 171 -13.90 10.11 1.22
CA GLU A 171 -15.28 10.17 0.75
C GLU A 171 -15.72 8.84 0.13
N TYR A 172 -14.84 8.20 -0.64
CA TYR A 172 -15.06 6.85 -1.11
C TYR A 172 -15.28 5.86 0.05
N ALA A 173 -14.44 5.91 1.09
CA ALA A 173 -14.58 5.04 2.26
C ALA A 173 -15.94 5.24 2.94
N LYS A 174 -16.36 6.49 3.15
CA LYS A 174 -17.67 6.80 3.75
C LYS A 174 -18.84 6.29 2.91
N GLU A 175 -18.74 6.34 1.58
CA GLU A 175 -19.78 5.81 0.69
C GLU A 175 -19.88 4.28 0.69
N ASN A 176 -18.81 3.57 1.07
CA ASN A 176 -18.68 2.11 0.88
C ASN A 176 -18.43 1.31 2.19
N ASN A 177 -18.62 1.95 3.35
CA ASN A 177 -18.50 1.40 4.72
C ASN A 177 -17.16 0.70 5.00
#